data_AF-A0A3D2TL20-F1
#
_entry.id   AF-A0A3D2TL20-F1
#
_cell.length_a   1.000
_cell.length_b   1.000
_cell.length_c   1.000
_cell.angle_alpha   90.00
_cell.angle_beta   90.00
_cell.angle_gamma   90.00
#
_symmetry.space_group_name_H-M   'P 1'
#
loop_
_entity.id
_entity.type
_entity.pdbx_description
1 polymer ?
#
loop_
_entity_poly.entity_id
_entity_poly.type
_entity_poly.pdbx_seq_one_letter_code
_entity_poly.pdbx_strand_id
1 'polypeptide(L)'
;MSMSRKEYSGAFIWLALASFLMPVAVSLWAFKSVPRPFTYPEIQLDAAGVDQGLWDFLLRNYVADGLIDYDGLKRDHYFKVYIAQLATAQPDKLPDENHRLAFDCNAYNAFVINGVII
;
A
#
# COMPACT_ATOMS: atom_id res chain seq x y z
N MET A 1 -46.40 38.18 -25.53
CA MET A 1 -46.26 36.89 -24.80
C MET A 1 -45.20 37.10 -23.72
N SER A 2 -45.62 37.44 -22.51
CA SER A 2 -44.74 37.83 -21.39
C SER A 2 -44.38 36.57 -20.60
N MET A 3 -43.21 35.98 -20.86
CA MET A 3 -42.73 34.89 -20.02
C MET A 3 -42.42 35.40 -18.60
N SER A 4 -42.98 34.72 -17.62
CA SER A 4 -42.88 35.04 -16.19
C SER A 4 -41.44 34.89 -15.72
N ARG A 5 -40.85 36.00 -15.25
CA ARG A 5 -39.48 36.08 -14.70
C ARG A 5 -39.17 35.05 -13.60
N LYS A 6 -40.19 34.45 -12.99
CA LYS A 6 -40.07 33.47 -11.91
C LYS A 6 -39.67 32.06 -12.38
N GLU A 7 -39.97 31.69 -13.62
CA GLU A 7 -39.68 30.33 -14.13
C GLU A 7 -38.21 30.14 -14.50
N TYR A 8 -37.55 31.19 -15.01
CA TYR A 8 -36.12 31.16 -15.35
C TYR A 8 -35.22 31.04 -14.12
N SER A 9 -35.54 31.75 -13.03
CA SER A 9 -34.72 31.74 -11.81
C SER A 9 -34.61 30.35 -11.18
N GLY A 10 -35.66 29.51 -11.28
CA GLY A 10 -35.63 28.15 -10.76
C GLY A 10 -34.59 27.29 -11.48
N ALA A 11 -34.57 27.33 -12.82
CA ALA A 11 -33.59 26.59 -13.62
C ALA A 11 -32.16 27.04 -13.36
N PHE A 12 -31.92 28.35 -13.19
CA PHE A 12 -30.60 28.89 -12.85
C PHE A 12 -30.13 28.47 -11.45
N ILE A 13 -31.02 28.42 -10.46
CA ILE A 13 -30.68 27.96 -9.11
C ILE A 13 -30.27 26.48 -9.14
N TRP A 14 -31.02 25.64 -9.87
CA TRP A 14 -30.69 24.22 -10.01
C TRP A 14 -29.39 23.98 -10.78
N LEU A 15 -29.12 24.77 -11.83
CA LEU A 15 -27.87 24.70 -12.58
C LEU A 15 -26.67 25.12 -11.74
N ALA A 16 -26.82 26.18 -10.93
CA ALA A 16 -25.78 26.65 -10.02
C ALA A 16 -25.48 25.63 -8.91
N LEU A 17 -26.52 25.02 -8.33
CA LEU A 17 -26.38 23.95 -7.34
C LEU A 17 -25.66 22.73 -7.92
N ALA A 18 -26.06 22.28 -9.12
CA ALA A 18 -25.39 21.16 -9.79
C ALA A 18 -23.91 21.47 -10.08
N SER A 19 -23.61 22.68 -10.55
CA SER A 19 -22.23 23.12 -10.82
C SER A 19 -21.36 23.20 -9.57
N PHE A 20 -21.95 23.47 -8.40
CA PHE A 20 -21.21 23.54 -7.13
C PHE A 20 -21.03 22.17 -6.47
N LEU A 21 -22.00 21.27 -6.65
CA LEU A 21 -21.96 19.90 -6.13
C LEU A 21 -21.08 18.97 -6.97
N MET A 22 -20.97 19.21 -8.29
CA MET A 22 -20.16 18.41 -9.21
C MET A 22 -18.67 18.32 -8.81
N PRO A 23 -17.96 19.43 -8.54
CA PRO A 23 -16.56 19.39 -8.10
C PRO A 23 -16.37 18.60 -6.80
N VAL A 24 -17.31 18.69 -5.86
CA VAL A 24 -17.26 17.94 -4.59
C VAL A 24 -17.44 16.46 -4.85
N ALA A 25 -18.42 16.07 -5.67
CA ALA A 25 -18.64 14.67 -6.03
C ALA A 25 -17.44 14.07 -6.78
N VAL A 26 -16.87 14.82 -7.73
CA VAL A 26 -15.66 14.42 -8.46
C VAL A 26 -14.46 14.32 -7.53
N SER A 27 -14.29 15.25 -6.57
CA SER A 27 -13.20 15.20 -5.59
C SER A 27 -13.32 13.99 -4.65
N LEU A 28 -14.52 13.68 -4.18
CA LEU A 28 -14.77 12.50 -3.35
C LEU A 28 -14.54 11.20 -4.12
N TRP A 29 -14.94 11.17 -5.40
CA TRP A 29 -14.70 10.02 -6.28
C TRP A 29 -13.21 9.84 -6.58
N ALA A 30 -12.50 10.94 -6.87
CA ALA A 30 -11.06 10.93 -7.10
C ALA A 30 -10.31 10.46 -5.85
N PHE A 31 -10.64 10.98 -4.66
CA PHE A 31 -9.99 10.57 -3.40
C PHE A 31 -10.20 9.08 -3.08
N LYS A 32 -11.36 8.51 -3.42
CA LYS A 32 -11.61 7.06 -3.33
C LYS A 32 -10.82 6.25 -4.36
N SER A 33 -10.51 6.85 -5.51
CA SER A 33 -9.86 6.19 -6.64
C SER A 33 -8.34 6.30 -6.62
N VAL A 34 -7.78 7.23 -5.83
CA VAL A 34 -6.34 7.25 -5.54
C VAL A 34 -6.03 6.01 -4.70
N PRO A 35 -5.20 5.06 -5.19
CA PRO A 35 -4.67 4.01 -4.34
C PRO A 35 -3.95 4.71 -3.20
N ARG A 36 -4.37 4.50 -1.96
CA ARG A 36 -3.76 5.17 -0.81
C ARG A 36 -2.26 4.90 -0.87
N PRO A 37 -1.42 5.92 -1.07
CA PRO A 37 0.00 5.70 -1.01
C PRO A 37 0.26 5.42 0.47
N PHE A 38 0.83 4.26 0.78
CA PHE A 38 1.32 3.93 2.13
C PHE A 38 0.25 3.56 3.17
N THR A 39 -0.64 2.61 2.85
CA THR A 39 -1.25 1.80 3.92
C THR A 39 -0.33 0.62 4.19
N TYR A 40 0.15 0.47 5.42
CA TYR A 40 0.85 -0.75 5.83
C TYR A 40 -0.03 -1.96 5.50
N PRO A 41 0.53 -3.04 4.94
CA PRO A 41 -0.26 -4.23 4.66
C PRO A 41 -0.88 -4.72 5.97
N GLU A 42 -2.15 -5.12 5.89
CA GLU A 42 -2.73 -5.93 6.95
C GLU A 42 -1.88 -7.19 7.09
N ILE A 43 -1.49 -7.55 8.32
CA ILE A 43 -0.55 -8.66 8.52
C ILE A 43 -1.20 -9.94 8.02
N GLN A 44 -0.64 -10.52 6.95
CA GLN A 44 -1.12 -11.75 6.34
C GLN A 44 -0.02 -12.81 6.37
N LEU A 45 -0.05 -13.65 7.40
CA LEU A 45 0.91 -14.72 7.56
C LEU A 45 0.62 -15.86 6.57
N ASP A 46 1.66 -16.30 5.86
CA ASP A 46 1.63 -17.51 5.06
C ASP A 46 1.67 -18.77 5.94
N ALA A 47 1.69 -19.95 5.31
CA ALA A 47 1.77 -21.23 6.01
C ALA A 47 3.07 -21.41 6.83
N ALA A 48 4.15 -20.70 6.48
CA ALA A 48 5.38 -20.67 7.25
C ALA A 48 5.32 -19.70 8.45
N GLY A 49 4.26 -18.89 8.56
CA GLY A 49 4.12 -17.90 9.62
C GLY A 49 4.84 -16.58 9.31
N VAL A 50 5.04 -16.25 8.03
CA VAL A 50 5.71 -15.03 7.58
C VAL A 50 4.81 -14.22 6.68
N ASP A 51 4.84 -12.90 6.83
CA ASP A 51 4.14 -11.99 5.93
C ASP A 51 5.04 -11.59 4.76
N GLN A 52 4.85 -12.23 3.61
CA GLN A 52 5.59 -11.89 2.39
C GLN A 52 5.16 -10.53 1.80
N GLY A 53 3.94 -10.07 2.09
CA GLY A 53 3.46 -8.74 1.70
C GLY A 53 4.19 -7.64 2.45
N LEU A 54 4.59 -7.90 3.71
CA LEU A 54 5.43 -6.99 4.48
C LEU A 54 6.80 -6.79 3.83
N TRP A 55 7.39 -7.85 3.29
CA TRP A 55 8.66 -7.77 2.57
C TRP A 55 8.54 -6.96 1.26
N ASP A 56 7.50 -7.23 0.46
CA ASP A 56 7.21 -6.46 -0.75
C ASP A 56 7.01 -4.96 -0.42
N PHE A 57 6.30 -4.66 0.66
CA PHE A 57 6.15 -3.29 1.15
C PHE A 57 7.50 -2.65 1.47
N LEU A 58 8.38 -3.31 2.23
CA LEU A 58 9.69 -2.77 2.59
C LEU A 58 10.54 -2.49 1.34
N LEU A 59 10.58 -3.43 0.39
CA LEU A 59 11.35 -3.26 -0.84
C LEU A 59 10.81 -2.09 -1.68
N ARG A 60 9.49 -1.94 -1.83
CA ARG A 60 8.91 -0.82 -2.58
C ARG A 60 9.19 0.55 -1.98
N ASN A 61 9.36 0.64 -0.65
CA ASN A 61 9.60 1.90 0.04
C ASN A 61 11.08 2.28 0.11
N TYR A 62 11.96 1.28 0.23
CA TYR A 62 13.39 1.51 0.49
C TYR A 62 14.29 1.11 -0.69
N VAL A 63 13.73 0.63 -1.80
CA VAL A 63 14.49 0.36 -3.04
C VAL A 63 13.99 1.28 -4.15
N ALA A 64 14.90 2.11 -4.66
CA ALA A 64 14.65 2.98 -5.80
C ALA A 64 15.85 2.92 -6.75
N ASP A 65 15.59 2.81 -8.05
CA ASP A 65 16.62 2.76 -9.09
C ASP A 65 17.71 1.68 -8.86
N GLY A 66 17.32 0.57 -8.23
CA GLY A 66 18.23 -0.53 -7.88
C GLY A 66 19.14 -0.26 -6.67
N LEU A 67 18.99 0.89 -6.01
CA LEU A 67 19.70 1.26 -4.80
C LEU A 67 18.81 1.07 -3.57
N ILE A 68 19.42 0.67 -2.46
CA ILE A 68 18.74 0.42 -1.19
C ILE A 68 19.03 1.57 -0.23
N ASP A 69 17.99 2.18 0.35
CA ASP A 69 18.09 3.13 1.47
C ASP A 69 18.26 2.35 2.79
N TYR A 70 19.51 2.01 3.09
CA TYR A 70 19.87 1.28 4.31
C TYR A 70 19.55 2.07 5.59
N ASP A 71 19.70 3.40 5.59
CA ASP A 71 19.45 4.24 6.76
C ASP A 71 17.95 4.38 7.06
N GLY A 72 17.12 4.44 6.01
CA GLY A 72 15.67 4.34 6.10
C GLY A 72 15.25 2.99 6.67
N LEU A 73 15.72 1.91 6.04
CA LEU A 73 15.37 0.54 6.45
C LEU A 73 15.82 0.20 7.88
N LYS A 74 16.97 0.73 8.34
CA LYS A 74 17.45 0.60 9.73
C LYS A 74 16.48 1.15 10.76
N ARG A 75 15.82 2.27 10.43
CA ARG A 75 14.91 2.99 11.32
C ARG A 75 13.49 2.42 11.27
N ASP A 76 13.14 1.69 10.22
CA ASP A 76 11.83 1.10 10.08
C ASP A 76 11.63 -0.07 11.07
N HIS A 77 10.58 0.02 11.87
CA HIS A 77 10.20 -1.03 12.80
C HIS A 77 9.78 -2.32 12.08
N TYR A 78 9.15 -2.21 10.91
CA TYR A 78 8.62 -3.35 10.16
C TYR A 78 9.71 -4.28 9.65
N PHE A 79 10.91 -3.75 9.35
CA PHE A 79 12.04 -4.60 9.01
C PHE A 79 12.41 -5.53 10.18
N LYS A 80 12.43 -5.01 11.41
CA LYS A 80 12.68 -5.82 12.61
C LYS A 80 11.58 -6.86 12.86
N VAL A 81 10.32 -6.49 12.61
CA VAL A 81 9.18 -7.42 12.68
C VAL A 81 9.35 -8.55 11.67
N TYR A 82 9.73 -8.23 10.43
CA TYR A 82 9.96 -9.23 9.39
C TYR A 82 11.10 -10.19 9.76
N ILE A 83 12.24 -9.68 10.25
CA ILE A 83 13.34 -10.53 10.74
C ILE A 83 12.89 -11.43 11.90
N ALA A 84 12.07 -10.92 12.82
CA ALA A 84 11.53 -11.72 13.91
C ALA A 84 10.59 -12.84 13.41
N GLN A 85 9.76 -12.56 12.40
CA GLN A 85 8.92 -13.58 11.75
C GLN A 85 9.78 -14.67 11.10
N LEU A 86 10.81 -14.27 10.34
CA LEU A 86 11.76 -15.21 9.72
C LEU A 86 12.46 -16.11 10.76
N ALA A 87 12.80 -15.57 11.93
CA ALA A 87 13.45 -16.34 13.00
C ALA A 87 12.56 -17.44 13.59
N THR A 88 11.23 -17.30 13.47
CA THR A 88 10.25 -18.29 13.97
C THR A 88 9.53 -19.05 12.84
N ALA A 89 9.94 -18.83 11.59
CA ALA A 89 9.29 -19.38 10.42
C ALA A 89 9.40 -20.91 10.36
N GLN A 90 8.40 -21.55 9.78
CA GLN A 90 8.34 -23.01 9.59
C GLN A 90 8.24 -23.33 8.09
N PRO A 91 9.35 -23.26 7.34
CA PRO A 91 9.35 -23.40 5.88
C PRO A 91 8.86 -24.79 5.41
N ASP A 92 8.95 -25.83 6.25
CA ASP A 92 8.43 -27.16 5.93
C ASP A 92 6.89 -27.22 5.86
N LYS A 93 6.19 -26.18 6.34
CA LYS A 93 4.73 -26.06 6.22
C LYS A 93 4.26 -25.42 4.92
N LEU A 94 5.19 -24.93 4.08
CA LEU A 94 4.84 -24.36 2.79
C LEU A 94 4.30 -25.45 1.85
N PRO A 95 3.33 -25.10 0.98
CA PRO A 95 2.57 -26.10 0.22
C PRO A 95 3.36 -26.76 -0.90
N ASP A 96 4.36 -26.09 -1.47
CA ASP A 96 5.17 -26.60 -2.57
C ASP A 96 6.61 -26.06 -2.55
N GLU A 97 7.46 -26.65 -3.39
CA GLU A 97 8.88 -26.29 -3.51
C GLU A 97 9.10 -24.86 -4.05
N ASN A 98 8.19 -24.33 -4.88
CA ASN A 98 8.31 -22.98 -5.41
C ASN A 98 8.11 -21.93 -4.30
N HIS A 99 7.13 -22.14 -3.42
CA HIS A 99 6.91 -21.29 -2.25
C HIS A 99 8.12 -21.34 -1.31
N ARG A 100 8.71 -22.52 -1.13
CA ARG A 100 9.91 -22.69 -0.31
C ARG A 100 11.13 -22.00 -0.91
N LEU A 101 11.34 -22.13 -2.22
CA LEU A 101 12.41 -21.41 -2.92
C LEU A 101 12.24 -19.88 -2.82
N ALA A 102 11.02 -19.39 -3.03
CA ALA A 102 10.71 -17.95 -2.90
C ALA A 102 10.97 -17.46 -1.47
N PHE A 103 10.53 -18.22 -0.47
CA PHE A 103 10.82 -17.96 0.94
C PHE A 103 12.33 -17.91 1.19
N ASP A 104 13.08 -18.91 0.73
CA ASP A 104 14.54 -19.01 0.95
C ASP A 104 15.28 -17.83 0.30
N CYS A 105 14.89 -17.42 -0.91
CA CYS A 105 15.43 -16.24 -1.57
C CYS A 105 15.16 -14.95 -0.79
N ASN A 106 13.92 -14.76 -0.33
CA ASN A 106 13.53 -13.58 0.45
C ASN A 106 14.28 -13.54 1.80
N ALA A 107 14.33 -14.68 2.50
CA ALA A 107 15.02 -14.82 3.77
C ALA A 107 16.51 -14.53 3.63
N TYR A 108 17.18 -15.11 2.62
CA TYR A 108 18.59 -14.85 2.34
C TYR A 108 18.84 -13.34 2.14
N ASN A 109 18.08 -12.70 1.25
CA ASN A 109 18.24 -11.27 0.97
C ASN A 109 18.02 -10.41 2.22
N ALA A 110 16.98 -10.72 3.01
CA ALA A 110 16.70 -9.99 4.25
C ALA A 110 17.81 -10.15 5.29
N PHE A 111 18.37 -11.35 5.45
CA PHE A 111 19.49 -11.57 6.37
C PHE A 111 20.79 -10.89 5.91
N VAL A 112 21.07 -10.88 4.61
CA VAL A 112 22.21 -10.13 4.05
C VAL A 112 22.07 -8.64 4.34
N ILE A 113 20.90 -8.08 4.05
CA ILE A 113 20.60 -6.66 4.34
C ILE A 113 20.71 -6.38 5.85
N ASN A 114 20.15 -7.27 6.69
CA ASN A 114 20.28 -7.15 8.14
C ASN A 114 21.75 -7.12 8.56
N GLY A 115 22.60 -7.98 7.99
CA GLY A 115 24.05 -8.02 8.22
C GLY A 115 24.82 -6.75 7.83
N VAL A 116 24.32 -5.99 6.86
CA VAL A 116 24.92 -4.70 6.43
C VAL A 116 24.49 -3.56 7.35
N ILE A 117 23.25 -3.61 7.84
CA ILE A 117 22.61 -2.49 8.56
C ILE A 117 22.97 -2.44 10.05
N ILE A 118 23.45 -3.53 10.66
CA ILE A 118 23.71 -3.66 12.12
C ILE A 118 24.50 -2.47 12.67
#